data_AF-A0A7X0A2T4-F1
#
_entry.id   AF-A0A7X0A2T4-F1
#
_cell.length_a   1.000
_cell.length_b   1.000
_cell.length_c   1.000
_cell.angle_alpha   90.00
_cell.angle_beta   90.00
_cell.angle_gamma   90.00
#
_symmetry.space_group_name_H-M   'P 1'
#
loop_
_entity.id
_entity.type
_entity.pdbx_description
1 polymer ?
#
loop_
_entity_poly.entity_id
_entity_poly.type
_entity_poly.pdbx_seq_one_letter_code
_entity_poly.pdbx_strand_id
1 'polypeptide(L)'
;MNHDRVSQSRPLLKTKGFSTLHVDIFEMILIGKTNREINRALGYTQRSHAVVDHSRKVMYKLLAMEDLHRADYTERVAYPRKFQFWWMKLLITHKDALAFKAIAPKFYE
;
A
#
# COMPACT_ATOMS: atom_id res chain seq x y z
N MET A 1 15.40 36.88 4.44
CA MET A 1 16.02 35.90 3.53
C MET A 1 15.40 34.54 3.81
N ASN A 2 14.63 34.06 2.85
CA ASN A 2 13.95 32.77 2.86
C ASN A 2 14.96 31.63 2.80
N HIS A 3 14.78 30.63 3.66
CA HIS A 3 15.25 29.26 3.40
C HIS A 3 14.22 28.29 3.97
N ASP A 4 13.07 28.21 3.31
CA ASP A 4 12.20 27.04 3.40
C ASP A 4 12.96 25.84 2.86
N ARG A 5 13.49 25.02 3.78
CA ARG A 5 13.98 23.68 3.48
C ARG A 5 12.77 22.81 3.16
N VAL A 6 12.30 22.89 1.91
CA VAL A 6 11.33 21.95 1.36
C VAL A 6 11.94 20.55 1.48
N SER A 7 11.38 19.75 2.38
CA SER A 7 11.69 18.34 2.57
C SER A 7 11.27 17.58 1.30
N GLN A 8 12.16 17.51 0.30
CA GLN A 8 11.95 16.83 -0.99
C GLN A 8 11.88 15.29 -0.92
N SER A 9 11.62 14.69 0.25
CA SER A 9 11.74 13.23 0.42
C SER A 9 10.57 12.57 1.17
N ARG A 10 9.49 13.29 1.43
CA ARG A 10 8.31 12.72 2.07
C ARG A 10 7.12 12.88 1.14
N PRO A 11 6.62 11.81 0.50
CA PRO A 11 5.35 11.91 -0.21
C PRO A 11 4.29 12.43 0.77
N LEU A 12 3.58 13.49 0.37
CA LEU A 12 2.56 14.14 1.17
C LEU A 12 1.51 13.11 1.63
N LEU A 13 1.48 12.87 2.94
CA LEU A 13 0.72 11.80 3.64
C LEU A 13 -0.79 12.06 3.73
N LYS A 14 -1.39 12.64 2.69
CA LYS A 14 -2.84 12.73 2.50
C LYS A 14 -3.18 12.56 1.02
N THR A 15 -2.74 11.47 0.39
CA THR A 15 -3.46 11.02 -0.81
C THR A 15 -4.88 10.65 -0.35
N LYS A 16 -5.84 11.57 -0.54
CA LYS A 16 -7.27 11.32 -0.30
C LYS A 16 -7.75 10.11 -1.11
N GLY A 17 -7.06 9.80 -2.21
CA GLY A 17 -7.38 8.70 -3.11
C GLY A 17 -6.44 7.49 -3.01
N PHE A 18 -6.80 6.48 -3.80
CA PHE A 18 -5.99 5.29 -4.01
C PHE A 18 -4.91 5.58 -5.05
N SER A 19 -3.67 5.23 -4.74
CA SER A 19 -2.51 5.52 -5.59
C SER A 19 -1.68 4.29 -5.89
N THR A 20 -0.86 4.36 -6.94
CA THR A 20 0.03 3.26 -7.36
C THR A 20 0.98 2.84 -6.25
N LEU A 21 1.44 3.79 -5.42
CA LEU A 21 2.26 3.53 -4.24
C LEU A 21 1.63 2.51 -3.26
N HIS A 22 0.30 2.48 -3.15
CA HIS A 22 -0.37 1.49 -2.32
C HIS A 22 -0.12 0.08 -2.84
N VAL A 23 -0.26 -0.10 -4.15
CA VAL A 23 -0.02 -1.37 -4.86
C VAL A 23 1.45 -1.76 -4.73
N ASP A 24 2.37 -0.83 -4.99
CA ASP A 24 3.82 -1.07 -4.90
C ASP A 24 4.23 -1.52 -3.48
N ILE A 25 3.70 -0.86 -2.45
CA ILE A 25 3.93 -1.25 -1.05
C ILE A 25 3.43 -2.66 -0.78
N PHE A 26 2.25 -3.00 -1.29
CA PHE A 26 1.68 -4.33 -1.09
C PHE A 26 2.51 -5.40 -1.82
N GLU A 27 2.94 -5.15 -3.05
CA GLU A 27 3.85 -6.04 -3.78
C GLU A 27 5.16 -6.28 -3.01
N MET A 28 5.78 -5.22 -2.47
CA MET A 28 6.98 -5.34 -1.64
C MET A 28 6.77 -6.25 -0.42
N ILE A 29 5.60 -6.17 0.24
CA ILE A 29 5.25 -7.07 1.35
C ILE A 29 5.16 -8.53 0.87
N LEU A 30 4.51 -8.77 -0.27
CA LEU A 30 4.27 -10.12 -0.80
C LEU A 30 5.54 -10.79 -1.33
N ILE A 31 6.55 -10.03 -1.77
CA ILE A 31 7.88 -10.55 -2.12
C ILE A 31 8.82 -10.69 -0.91
N GLY A 32 8.32 -10.43 0.30
CA GLY A 32 9.04 -10.71 1.54
C GLY A 32 9.73 -9.53 2.22
N LYS A 33 9.73 -8.30 1.66
CA LYS A 33 10.36 -7.13 2.30
C LYS A 33 9.66 -6.79 3.61
N THR A 34 10.40 -6.61 4.70
CA THR A 34 9.88 -6.22 6.01
C THR A 34 9.35 -4.78 6.02
N ASN A 35 8.45 -4.45 6.95
CA ASN A 35 7.95 -3.07 7.07
C ASN A 35 9.09 -2.06 7.33
N ARG A 36 10.15 -2.49 8.02
CA ARG A 36 11.33 -1.65 8.30
C ARG A 36 12.12 -1.35 7.02
N GLU A 37 12.32 -2.35 6.16
CA GLU A 37 13.00 -2.16 4.87
C GLU A 37 12.19 -1.24 3.96
N ILE A 38 10.87 -1.44 3.88
CA ILE A 38 9.99 -0.61 3.05
C ILE A 38 9.95 0.83 3.58
N ASN A 39 9.79 1.00 4.90
CA ASN A 39 9.82 2.33 5.53
C ASN A 39 11.14 3.05 5.22
N ARG A 40 12.28 2.38 5.33
CA ARG A 40 13.60 2.95 4.98
C ARG A 40 13.66 3.33 3.50
N ALA A 41 13.20 2.48 2.60
CA ALA A 41 13.23 2.73 1.16
C ALA A 41 12.36 3.93 0.76
N LEU A 42 11.24 4.16 1.45
CA LEU A 42 10.28 5.23 1.16
C LEU A 42 10.48 6.49 2.02
N GLY A 43 11.56 6.56 2.80
CA GLY A 43 11.85 7.73 3.65
C GLY A 43 10.94 7.89 4.87
N TYR A 44 10.18 6.84 5.24
CA TYR A 44 9.38 6.81 6.47
C TYR A 44 10.25 6.48 7.69
N THR A 45 9.78 6.91 8.87
CA THR A 45 10.42 6.51 10.13
C THR A 45 10.26 5.00 10.33
N GLN A 46 11.22 4.36 11.01
CA GLN A 46 11.19 2.91 11.20
C GLN A 46 9.95 2.41 11.96
N ARG A 47 9.34 3.28 12.80
CA ARG A 47 8.11 3.01 13.56
C ARG A 47 6.83 3.46 12.84
N SER A 48 6.92 3.88 11.59
CA SER A 48 5.75 4.34 10.82
C SER A 48 4.78 3.17 10.54
N HIS A 49 3.49 3.45 10.74
CA HIS A 49 2.40 2.54 10.36
C HIS A 49 1.99 2.65 8.89
N ALA A 50 2.58 3.59 8.13
CA ALA A 50 2.20 3.88 6.74
C ALA A 50 2.17 2.62 5.86
N VAL A 51 3.19 1.75 5.95
CA VAL A 51 3.23 0.49 5.17
C VAL A 51 2.03 -0.41 5.46
N VAL A 52 1.62 -0.50 6.73
CA VAL A 52 0.46 -1.32 7.14
C VAL A 52 -0.84 -0.68 6.62
N ASP A 53 -0.98 0.63 6.75
CA ASP A 53 -2.20 1.33 6.33
C ASP A 53 -2.35 1.32 4.80
N HIS A 54 -1.26 1.52 4.06
CA HIS A 54 -1.26 1.47 2.61
C HIS A 54 -1.61 0.06 2.09
N SER A 55 -1.01 -0.98 2.66
CA SER A 55 -1.32 -2.36 2.26
C SER A 55 -2.75 -2.76 2.59
N ARG A 56 -3.31 -2.33 3.72
CA ARG A 56 -4.72 -2.57 4.07
C ARG A 56 -5.68 -1.99 3.04
N LYS A 57 -5.39 -0.79 2.50
CA LYS A 57 -6.22 -0.20 1.43
C LYS A 57 -6.26 -1.07 0.17
N VAL A 58 -5.14 -1.70 -0.20
CA VAL A 58 -5.11 -2.65 -1.34
C VAL A 58 -5.91 -3.90 -1.00
N MET A 59 -5.67 -4.50 0.17
CA MET A 59 -6.35 -5.72 0.61
C MET A 59 -7.87 -5.55 0.61
N TYR A 60 -8.40 -4.45 1.16
CA TYR A 60 -9.85 -4.21 1.16
C TYR A 60 -10.43 -4.01 -0.23
N LYS A 61 -9.69 -3.42 -1.17
CA LYS A 61 -10.14 -3.30 -2.56
C LYS A 61 -10.16 -4.64 -3.27
N LEU A 62 -9.14 -5.47 -3.04
CA LEU A 62 -9.09 -6.84 -3.57
C LEU A 62 -10.25 -7.68 -3.03
N LEU A 63 -10.54 -7.61 -1.73
CA LEU A 63 -11.70 -8.29 -1.15
C LEU A 63 -13.00 -7.82 -1.80
N ALA A 64 -13.20 -6.51 -1.97
CA ALA A 64 -14.39 -5.98 -2.62
C ALA A 64 -14.51 -6.37 -4.11
N MET A 65 -13.39 -6.58 -4.80
CA MET A 65 -13.39 -7.06 -6.20
C MET A 65 -13.76 -8.54 -6.31
N GLU A 66 -13.57 -9.31 -5.25
CA GLU A 66 -13.93 -10.73 -5.14
C GLU A 66 -15.28 -10.95 -4.44
N ASP A 67 -16.02 -9.88 -4.14
CA ASP A 67 -17.25 -9.91 -3.34
C ASP A 67 -17.08 -10.59 -1.95
N LEU A 68 -15.89 -10.43 -1.37
CA LEU A 68 -15.52 -10.99 -0.07
C LEU A 68 -15.72 -9.96 1.03
N HIS A 69 -16.48 -10.33 2.06
CA HIS A 69 -16.74 -9.42 3.16
C HIS A 69 -15.54 -9.35 4.13
N ARG A 70 -15.14 -8.13 4.50
CA ARG A 70 -13.93 -7.90 5.31
C ARG A 70 -13.93 -8.63 6.67
N ALA A 71 -15.10 -8.84 7.27
CA ALA A 71 -15.21 -9.46 8.59
C ALA A 71 -14.68 -10.90 8.58
N ASP A 72 -14.95 -11.64 7.51
CA ASP A 72 -14.59 -13.05 7.35
C ASP A 72 -13.11 -13.24 6.98
N TYR A 73 -12.44 -12.14 6.59
CA TYR A 73 -11.05 -12.13 6.11
C TYR A 73 -10.11 -11.32 7.01
N THR A 74 -10.55 -10.97 8.23
CA THR A 74 -9.79 -10.17 9.20
C THR A 74 -8.39 -10.73 9.45
N GLU A 75 -8.26 -12.06 9.59
CA GLU A 75 -6.95 -12.70 9.82
C GLU A 75 -5.99 -12.51 8.62
N ARG A 76 -6.51 -12.64 7.39
CA ARG A 76 -5.73 -12.47 6.17
C ARG A 76 -5.25 -11.03 5.99
N VAL A 77 -6.05 -10.07 6.46
CA VAL A 77 -5.71 -8.65 6.47
C VAL A 77 -4.70 -8.31 7.58
N ALA A 78 -4.80 -8.96 8.74
CA ALA A 78 -3.87 -8.75 9.85
C ALA A 78 -2.48 -9.36 9.55
N TYR A 79 -2.44 -10.50 8.87
CA TYR A 79 -1.22 -11.26 8.62
C TYR A 79 -1.01 -11.56 7.13
N PRO A 80 -0.87 -10.55 6.25
CA PRO A 80 -0.82 -10.75 4.80
C PRO A 80 0.29 -11.70 4.34
N ARG A 81 1.43 -11.74 5.04
CA ARG A 81 2.55 -12.65 4.73
C ARG A 81 2.21 -14.12 4.94
N LYS A 82 1.38 -14.45 5.95
CA LYS A 82 0.92 -15.84 6.16
C LYS A 82 0.10 -16.35 4.97
N PHE A 83 -0.54 -15.44 4.25
CA PHE A 83 -1.41 -15.73 3.11
C PHE A 83 -0.84 -15.14 1.81
N GLN A 84 0.49 -15.03 1.70
CA GLN A 84 1.15 -14.31 0.60
C GLN A 84 0.75 -14.83 -0.78
N PHE A 85 0.63 -16.15 -0.96
CA PHE A 85 0.28 -16.74 -2.26
C PHE A 85 -1.16 -16.41 -2.66
N TRP A 86 -2.07 -16.41 -1.69
CA TRP A 86 -3.47 -16.06 -1.91
C TRP A 86 -3.60 -14.59 -2.30
N TRP A 87 -2.94 -13.70 -1.56
CA TRP A 87 -2.91 -12.28 -1.87
C TRP A 87 -2.21 -11.98 -3.20
N MET A 88 -1.13 -12.68 -3.53
CA MET A 88 -0.42 -12.54 -4.80
C MET A 88 -1.32 -12.94 -5.98
N LYS A 89 -2.06 -14.05 -5.84
CA LYS A 89 -3.03 -14.48 -6.84
C LYS A 89 -4.06 -13.37 -7.10
N LEU A 90 -4.73 -12.87 -6.05
CA LEU A 90 -5.71 -11.80 -6.19
C LEU A 90 -5.11 -10.53 -6.78
N LEU A 91 -3.91 -10.16 -6.34
CA LEU A 91 -3.24 -8.98 -6.83
C LEU A 91 -2.94 -9.07 -8.32
N ILE A 92 -2.43 -10.22 -8.81
CA ILE A 92 -2.18 -10.46 -10.23
C ILE A 92 -3.50 -10.43 -11.01
N THR A 93 -4.55 -11.09 -10.52
CA THR A 93 -5.86 -11.14 -11.17
C THR A 93 -6.46 -9.75 -11.36
N HIS A 94 -6.30 -8.85 -10.38
CA HIS A 94 -6.94 -7.52 -10.39
C HIS A 94 -5.98 -6.37 -10.65
N LYS A 95 -4.72 -6.65 -11.02
CA LYS A 95 -3.65 -5.63 -11.11
C LYS A 95 -4.04 -4.48 -12.04
N ASP A 96 -4.57 -4.82 -13.21
CA ASP A 96 -4.96 -3.83 -14.21
C ASP A 96 -6.14 -2.97 -13.74
N ALA A 97 -7.13 -3.58 -13.08
CA ALA A 97 -8.26 -2.87 -12.51
C ALA A 97 -7.85 -1.95 -11.35
N LEU A 98 -6.89 -2.37 -10.53
CA LEU A 98 -6.29 -1.55 -9.48
C LEU A 98 -5.48 -0.40 -10.07
N ALA A 99 -4.68 -0.65 -11.10
CA ALA A 99 -3.88 0.35 -11.80
C ALA A 99 -4.76 1.41 -12.46
N PHE A 100 -5.87 1.02 -13.10
CA PHE A 100 -6.84 1.96 -13.68
C PHE A 100 -7.47 2.88 -12.63
N LYS A 101 -7.76 2.35 -11.43
CA LYS A 101 -8.31 3.13 -10.31
C LYS A 101 -7.26 3.92 -9.54
N ALA A 102 -5.98 3.62 -9.73
CA ALA A 102 -4.88 4.21 -9.00
C ALA A 102 -4.33 5.42 -9.73
N ILE A 103 -4.22 6.54 -9.03
CA ILE A 103 -3.60 7.75 -9.57
C ILE A 103 -2.18 7.86 -9.01
N ALA A 104 -1.21 8.23 -9.85
CA ALA A 104 0.17 8.38 -9.38
C ALA A 104 0.26 9.46 -8.27
N PRO A 105 1.07 9.25 -7.21
CA PRO A 105 1.14 10.16 -6.08
C PRO A 105 1.34 11.64 -6.44
N LYS A 106 2.14 11.94 -7.48
CA LYS A 106 2.43 13.27 -8.00
C LYS A 106 1.22 14.11 -8.41
N PHE A 107 0.06 13.50 -8.60
CA PHE A 107 -1.18 14.19 -9.00
C PHE A 107 -2.08 14.57 -7.82
N TYR A 108 -1.67 14.25 -6.58
CA TYR A 108 -2.40 14.60 -5.35
C TYR A 108 -1.72 15.70 -4.52
N GLU A 109 -0.58 16.21 -4.98
CA GLU A 109 0.22 17.26 -4.32
C GLU A 109 -0.37 18.65 -4.53
#